data_AF-A0A0K9H4F2-F1
#
_entry.id   AF-A0A0K9H4F2-F1
#
_cell.length_a   1.000
_cell.length_b   1.000
_cell.length_c   1.000
_cell.angle_alpha   90.00
_cell.angle_beta   90.00
_cell.angle_gamma   90.00
#
_symmetry.space_group_name_H-M   'P 1'
#
loop_
_entity.id
_entity.type
_entity.pdbx_description
1 polymer ?
#
loop_
_entity_poly.entity_id
_entity_poly.type
_entity_poly.pdbx_seq_one_letter_code
_entity_poly.pdbx_strand_id
1 'polypeptide(L)'
;MAHSLVSLKGTHLRFVYVILHNLNFWDLVSSKTKDLVTKEQSAHFYDWLKREADKLNVVEDQELQLDLLLELSKTLKLSMRLLDDPYKVVKQCDEIVEEAFQQLQKQYKDFSSVFEQFANKNKVEFLVHWEMTQLYVHMNAQQSKNDKEAPTVIWVEEILKFVEHMPSYQQEQVKDRIHVAEWTAEELQLLLIQDPFSVFTAIVEKTGFGFYKYLLQCFATKRPAAVLEPQEAAYFSWMMNPDLLLSLIFKGDGILYRYQNLLFNKGLLPMVLLETILPYLADKETEEEEDEELAVVTYSWNKRFAEYRKMLRSVNEMVQKQNDWKKGLDILREELKEAEAVFRQTETYNLQLHEQLTQLLKQDPARPYFGELSVKNNRLQEDLKKIESKLAKQENIKKGIIGSVTTFIKSSYHQTTKAQVEKKIDKLFDEMTALVLDKYHDYEPNLIQEIHRSNAELSELNLNKQEIQRKIEKFTEKLAEVRKQEKQMRSAIAEAEKRTHGLAQLYKSEMEKERTSYVNEL
;
A
#
# COMPACT_ATOMS: atom_id res chain seq x y z
N MET A 1 1.69 -8.18 31.09
CA MET A 1 2.06 -7.89 29.69
C MET A 1 1.23 -6.76 29.10
N ALA A 2 -0.11 -6.82 29.12
CA ALA A 2 -0.94 -5.76 28.55
C ALA A 2 -0.68 -4.39 29.21
N HIS A 3 -0.72 -4.32 30.55
CA HIS A 3 -0.36 -3.12 31.32
C HIS A 3 1.09 -2.68 31.10
N SER A 4 1.99 -3.66 30.97
CA SER A 4 3.40 -3.40 30.66
C SER A 4 3.58 -2.74 29.28
N LEU A 5 2.75 -3.10 28.30
CA LEU A 5 2.79 -2.50 26.97
C LEU A 5 2.31 -1.04 26.99
N VAL A 6 1.24 -0.72 27.73
CA VAL A 6 0.65 0.63 27.75
C VAL A 6 1.40 1.61 28.65
N SER A 7 2.15 1.11 29.64
CA SER A 7 3.07 1.91 30.44
C SER A 7 4.33 2.31 29.67
N LEU A 8 4.72 1.57 28.62
CA LEU A 8 5.84 1.98 27.75
C LEU A 8 5.52 3.28 27.01
N LYS A 9 6.27 4.35 27.32
CA LYS A 9 6.11 5.68 26.72
C LYS A 9 7.47 6.26 26.28
N GLY A 10 7.45 7.32 25.48
CA GLY A 10 8.63 8.12 25.15
C GLY A 10 9.72 7.36 24.37
N THR A 11 10.99 7.66 24.68
CA THR A 11 12.15 7.13 23.94
C THR A 11 12.32 5.62 24.11
N HIS A 12 12.00 5.07 25.29
CA HIS A 12 12.08 3.63 25.56
C HIS A 12 11.16 2.83 24.63
N LEU A 13 9.88 3.23 24.50
CA LEU A 13 8.93 2.63 23.57
C LEU A 13 9.47 2.63 22.13
N ARG A 14 10.05 3.76 21.70
CA ARG A 14 10.61 3.90 20.34
C ARG A 14 11.80 2.97 20.12
N PHE A 15 12.67 2.79 21.13
CA PHE A 15 13.76 1.81 21.05
C PHE A 15 13.24 0.39 20.92
N VAL A 16 12.33 -0.04 21.80
CA VAL A 16 11.74 -1.38 21.78
C VAL A 16 11.08 -1.66 20.42
N TYR A 17 10.34 -0.68 19.89
CA TYR A 17 9.73 -0.78 18.57
C TYR A 17 10.77 -0.91 17.44
N VAL A 18 11.81 -0.08 17.41
CA VAL A 18 12.86 -0.14 16.38
C VAL A 18 13.59 -1.48 16.41
N ILE A 19 13.85 -2.04 17.60
CA ILE A 19 14.50 -3.34 17.76
C ILE A 19 13.66 -4.46 17.14
N LEU A 20 12.34 -4.46 17.36
CA LEU A 20 11.49 -5.51 16.82
C LEU A 20 11.19 -5.34 15.32
N HIS A 21 10.92 -4.10 14.88
CA HIS A 21 10.35 -3.82 13.56
C HIS A 21 11.40 -3.40 12.51
N ASN A 22 12.37 -2.58 12.88
CA ASN A 22 13.29 -1.94 11.93
C ASN A 22 14.67 -2.61 11.88
N LEU A 23 15.10 -3.23 12.97
CA LEU A 23 16.41 -3.85 13.06
C LEU A 23 16.48 -5.11 12.20
N ASN A 24 17.35 -5.10 11.19
CA ASN A 24 17.71 -6.29 10.44
C ASN A 24 19.08 -6.80 10.86
N PHE A 25 19.34 -8.08 10.57
CA PHE A 25 20.64 -8.70 10.82
C PHE A 25 21.81 -7.90 10.22
N TRP A 26 21.62 -7.35 9.01
CA TRP A 26 22.65 -6.57 8.32
C TRP A 26 22.96 -5.22 8.98
N ASP A 27 21.98 -4.58 9.60
CA ASP A 27 22.19 -3.32 10.33
C ASP A 27 23.15 -3.56 11.51
N LEU A 28 22.97 -4.70 12.18
CA LEU A 28 23.79 -5.11 13.30
C LEU A 28 25.20 -5.57 12.88
N VAL A 29 25.32 -6.35 11.81
CA VAL A 29 26.63 -6.76 11.24
C VAL A 29 27.41 -5.56 10.69
N SER A 30 26.74 -4.63 10.01
CA SER A 30 27.39 -3.46 9.44
C SER A 30 27.90 -2.50 10.52
N SER A 31 27.15 -2.34 11.61
CA SER A 31 27.56 -1.52 12.76
C SER A 31 28.77 -2.12 13.46
N LYS A 32 28.76 -3.43 13.73
CA LYS A 32 29.94 -4.15 14.24
C LYS A 32 31.16 -3.99 13.34
N THR A 33 30.97 -4.10 12.02
CA THR A 33 32.08 -3.93 11.06
C THR A 33 32.66 -2.52 11.10
N LYS A 34 31.80 -1.50 11.24
CA LYS A 34 32.24 -0.11 11.40
C LYS A 34 33.04 0.06 12.68
N ASP A 35 32.52 -0.41 13.82
CA ASP A 35 33.19 -0.33 15.13
C ASP A 35 34.60 -0.97 15.09
N LEU A 36 34.77 -2.08 14.36
CA LEU A 36 36.07 -2.73 14.17
C LEU A 36 37.05 -1.92 13.30
N VAL A 37 36.54 -1.14 12.35
CA VAL A 37 37.34 -0.39 11.36
C VAL A 37 37.70 1.00 11.86
N THR A 38 36.78 1.70 12.54
CA THR A 38 36.97 3.11 12.89
C THR A 38 37.94 3.34 14.05
N LYS A 39 38.23 2.35 14.92
CA LYS A 39 39.03 2.50 16.17
C LYS A 39 38.54 3.61 17.12
N GLU A 40 37.57 4.43 16.72
CA GLU A 40 36.81 5.35 17.56
C GLU A 40 35.98 4.51 18.53
N GLN A 41 36.04 4.84 19.81
CA GLN A 41 35.25 4.22 20.88
C GLN A 41 33.75 4.62 20.79
N SER A 42 33.23 4.84 19.59
CA SER A 42 31.85 5.24 19.34
C SER A 42 30.95 4.01 19.25
N ALA A 43 29.85 4.01 20.00
CA ALA A 43 28.82 2.98 19.89
C ALA A 43 27.96 3.21 18.63
N HIS A 44 28.51 2.96 17.43
CA HIS A 44 27.84 3.29 16.16
C HIS A 44 26.46 2.62 16.03
N PHE A 45 26.27 1.45 16.63
CA PHE A 45 24.97 0.78 16.66
C PHE A 45 23.93 1.55 17.48
N TYR A 46 24.32 2.07 18.65
CA TYR A 46 23.41 2.86 19.47
C TYR A 46 23.07 4.20 18.80
N ASP A 47 24.04 4.86 18.17
CA ASP A 47 23.78 6.08 17.38
C ASP A 47 22.78 5.82 16.24
N TRP A 48 22.91 4.67 15.57
CA TRP A 48 21.95 4.24 14.56
C TRP A 48 20.56 4.02 15.17
N LEU A 49 20.49 3.30 16.29
CA LEU A 49 19.25 3.02 17.01
C LEU A 49 18.54 4.32 17.45
N LYS A 50 19.30 5.27 17.99
CA LYS A 50 18.83 6.61 18.39
C LYS A 50 18.27 7.39 17.22
N ARG A 51 18.97 7.40 16.08
CA ARG A 51 18.47 8.06 14.86
C ARG A 51 17.19 7.43 14.34
N GLU A 52 17.05 6.11 14.35
CA GLU A 52 15.81 5.45 13.94
C GLU A 52 14.67 5.70 14.94
N ALA A 53 14.95 5.72 16.24
CA ALA A 53 13.99 6.08 17.27
C ALA A 53 13.52 7.54 17.14
N ASP A 54 14.44 8.46 16.84
CA ASP A 54 14.12 9.89 16.68
C ASP A 54 13.18 10.16 15.50
N LYS A 55 13.23 9.35 14.43
CA LYS A 55 12.26 9.44 13.32
C LYS A 55 10.83 9.17 13.77
N LEU A 56 10.64 8.46 14.89
CA LEU A 56 9.35 8.10 15.44
C LEU A 56 8.83 9.15 16.45
N ASN A 57 9.56 10.25 16.70
CA ASN A 57 9.10 11.33 17.60
C ASN A 57 7.84 12.04 17.08
N VAL A 58 7.52 11.90 15.79
CA VAL A 58 6.28 12.43 15.19
C VAL A 58 5.08 11.49 15.33
N VAL A 59 5.31 10.25 15.79
CA VAL A 59 4.26 9.25 15.99
C VAL A 59 3.86 9.27 17.47
N GLU A 60 2.57 9.27 17.74
CA GLU A 60 2.03 9.20 19.10
C GLU A 60 2.31 7.84 19.73
N ASP A 61 2.57 7.81 21.04
CA ASP A 61 2.94 6.60 21.77
C ASP A 61 1.88 5.50 21.66
N GLN A 62 0.60 5.88 21.74
CA GLN A 62 -0.53 4.95 21.57
C GLN A 62 -0.54 4.19 20.23
N GLU A 63 -0.14 4.84 19.15
CA GLU A 63 -0.05 4.21 17.83
C GLU A 63 1.14 3.24 17.78
N LEU A 64 2.26 3.59 18.43
CA LEU A 64 3.44 2.73 18.53
C LEU A 64 3.21 1.52 19.46
N GLN A 65 2.47 1.69 20.56
CA GLN A 65 2.06 0.59 21.44
C GLN A 65 1.20 -0.43 20.69
N LEU A 66 0.23 0.04 19.91
CA LEU A 66 -0.55 -0.82 19.02
C LEU A 66 0.34 -1.50 17.97
N ASP A 67 1.22 -0.75 17.30
CA ASP A 67 2.11 -1.31 16.28
C ASP A 67 3.07 -2.36 16.88
N LEU A 68 3.57 -2.14 18.11
CA LEU A 68 4.39 -3.11 18.84
C LEU A 68 3.61 -4.39 19.16
N LEU A 69 2.36 -4.28 19.64
CA LEU A 69 1.49 -5.45 19.86
C LEU A 69 1.28 -6.27 18.58
N LEU A 70 0.98 -5.58 17.47
CA LEU A 70 0.72 -6.20 16.18
C LEU A 70 1.97 -6.91 15.63
N GLU A 71 3.15 -6.31 15.79
CA GLU A 71 4.41 -6.90 15.36
C GLU A 71 4.85 -8.08 16.23
N LEU A 72 4.57 -8.06 17.54
CA LEU A 72 4.77 -9.21 18.42
C LEU A 72 3.90 -10.39 17.96
N SER A 73 2.59 -10.17 17.75
CA SER A 73 1.68 -11.20 17.25
C SER A 73 2.12 -11.74 15.89
N LYS A 74 2.51 -10.87 14.97
CA LYS A 74 3.00 -11.25 13.63
C LYS A 74 4.30 -12.07 13.69
N THR A 75 5.25 -11.66 14.52
CA THR A 75 6.54 -12.38 14.70
C THR A 75 6.33 -13.78 15.26
N LEU A 76 5.36 -13.91 16.17
CA LEU A 76 4.92 -15.17 16.75
C LEU A 76 3.95 -15.97 15.87
N LYS A 77 3.50 -15.40 14.74
CA LYS A 77 2.51 -16.00 13.82
C LYS A 77 1.17 -16.31 14.51
N LEU A 78 0.78 -15.48 15.47
CA LEU A 78 -0.50 -15.60 16.17
C LEU A 78 -1.64 -15.11 15.28
N SER A 79 -2.81 -15.75 15.40
CA SER A 79 -4.02 -15.26 14.75
C SER A 79 -4.50 -14.03 15.50
N MET A 80 -4.69 -12.92 14.78
CA MET A 80 -5.13 -11.68 15.41
C MET A 80 -6.57 -11.74 15.88
N ARG A 81 -6.82 -11.12 17.03
CA ARG A 81 -8.15 -10.83 17.59
C ARG A 81 -8.57 -9.41 17.21
N LEU A 82 -9.88 -9.16 17.19
CA LEU A 82 -10.37 -7.78 17.23
C LEU A 82 -10.00 -7.17 18.57
N LEU A 83 -9.35 -6.01 18.54
CA LEU A 83 -8.90 -5.28 19.72
C LEU A 83 -9.87 -4.14 20.04
N ASP A 84 -11.16 -4.40 19.86
CA ASP A 84 -12.28 -3.46 20.04
C ASP A 84 -12.68 -3.27 21.50
N ASP A 85 -12.09 -4.01 22.43
CA ASP A 85 -12.31 -3.94 23.87
C ASP A 85 -11.02 -4.30 24.65
N PRO A 86 -10.74 -3.67 25.82
CA PRO A 86 -9.54 -3.92 26.63
C PRO A 86 -9.29 -5.40 26.97
N TYR A 87 -10.34 -6.18 27.26
CA TYR A 87 -10.19 -7.60 27.59
C TYR A 87 -9.61 -8.40 26.42
N LYS A 88 -9.92 -8.01 25.18
CA LYS A 88 -9.35 -8.67 23.99
C LYS A 88 -7.89 -8.30 23.76
N VAL A 89 -7.47 -7.11 24.18
CA VAL A 89 -6.05 -6.71 24.22
C VAL A 89 -5.31 -7.58 25.23
N VAL A 90 -5.84 -7.73 26.45
CA VAL A 90 -5.27 -8.61 27.48
C VAL A 90 -5.11 -10.04 26.97
N LYS A 91 -6.16 -10.61 26.37
CA LYS A 91 -6.08 -11.96 25.77
C LYS A 91 -5.04 -12.09 24.67
N GLN A 92 -4.89 -11.08 23.82
CA GLN A 92 -3.86 -11.11 22.77
C GLN A 92 -2.46 -11.10 23.38
N CYS A 93 -2.26 -10.33 24.44
CA CYS A 93 -1.00 -10.31 25.20
C CYS A 93 -0.73 -11.64 25.93
N ASP A 94 -1.76 -12.29 26.49
CA ASP A 94 -1.62 -13.60 27.13
C ASP A 94 -1.18 -14.67 26.13
N GLU A 95 -1.73 -14.66 24.91
CA GLU A 95 -1.30 -15.55 23.83
C GLU A 95 0.15 -15.31 23.40
N ILE A 96 0.60 -14.04 23.40
CA ILE A 96 2.00 -13.69 23.14
C ILE A 96 2.91 -14.30 24.21
N VAL A 97 2.55 -14.14 25.49
CA VAL A 97 3.30 -14.69 26.62
C VAL A 97 3.33 -16.22 26.54
N GLU A 98 2.20 -16.85 26.25
CA GLU A 98 2.09 -18.31 26.14
C GLU A 98 2.98 -18.87 25.02
N GLU A 99 2.91 -18.29 23.82
CA GLU A 99 3.70 -18.75 22.68
C GLU A 99 5.20 -18.50 22.91
N ALA A 100 5.59 -17.35 23.49
CA ALA A 100 6.97 -17.08 23.87
C ALA A 100 7.48 -18.11 24.90
N PHE A 101 6.67 -18.41 25.92
CA PHE A 101 6.98 -19.42 26.93
C PHE A 101 7.18 -20.81 26.31
N GLN A 102 6.30 -21.22 25.39
CA GLN A 102 6.43 -22.50 24.68
C GLN A 102 7.66 -22.56 23.77
N GLN A 103 8.06 -21.45 23.16
CA GLN A 103 9.28 -21.39 22.36
C GLN A 103 10.52 -21.57 23.22
N LEU A 104 10.61 -20.89 24.37
CA LEU A 104 11.72 -21.04 25.31
C LEU A 104 11.76 -22.46 25.91
N GLN A 105 10.60 -23.04 26.22
CA GLN A 105 10.50 -24.42 26.68
C GLN A 105 11.08 -25.43 25.67
N LYS A 106 10.89 -25.19 24.37
CA LYS A 106 11.48 -26.02 23.29
C LYS A 106 12.97 -25.76 23.12
N GLN A 107 13.42 -24.54 23.38
CA GLN A 107 14.81 -24.11 23.21
C GLN A 107 15.72 -24.61 24.33
N TYR A 108 15.23 -24.61 25.58
CA TYR A 108 16.03 -24.90 26.77
C TYR A 108 15.50 -26.14 27.51
N LYS A 109 16.35 -27.15 27.64
CA LYS A 109 15.98 -28.45 28.25
C LYS A 109 15.50 -28.31 29.70
N ASP A 110 16.15 -27.44 30.47
CA ASP A 110 15.90 -27.31 31.91
C ASP A 110 14.77 -26.30 32.23
N PHE A 111 14.24 -25.60 31.22
CA PHE A 111 13.24 -24.54 31.39
C PHE A 111 11.99 -25.04 32.13
N SER A 112 11.47 -26.20 31.71
CA SER A 112 10.27 -26.79 32.31
C SER A 112 10.50 -27.15 33.77
N SER A 113 11.62 -27.77 34.11
CA SER A 113 11.92 -28.17 35.48
C SER A 113 12.11 -26.97 36.40
N VAL A 114 12.74 -25.90 35.91
CA VAL A 114 12.93 -24.67 36.69
C VAL A 114 11.59 -23.95 36.91
N PHE A 115 10.73 -23.88 35.89
CA PHE A 115 9.36 -23.37 36.06
C PHE A 115 8.55 -24.21 37.03
N GLU A 116 8.76 -25.53 37.05
CA GLU A 116 8.04 -26.40 37.98
C GLU A 116 8.39 -26.14 39.45
N GLN A 117 9.55 -25.53 39.72
CA GLN A 117 10.00 -25.17 41.06
C GLN A 117 9.68 -23.71 41.43
N PHE A 118 9.22 -22.91 40.46
CA PHE A 118 8.90 -21.50 40.67
C PHE A 118 7.59 -21.33 41.45
N ALA A 119 7.64 -20.60 42.57
CA ALA A 119 6.62 -20.63 43.63
C ALA A 119 5.24 -20.10 43.21
N ASN A 120 5.20 -19.01 42.42
CA ASN A 120 3.95 -18.33 42.06
C ASN A 120 3.34 -18.81 40.72
N LYS A 121 4.06 -19.64 39.96
CA LYS A 121 3.68 -20.12 38.61
C LYS A 121 3.27 -19.00 37.63
N ASN A 122 3.66 -17.75 37.89
CA ASN A 122 3.37 -16.64 37.01
C ASN A 122 4.34 -16.65 35.83
N LYS A 123 3.83 -16.90 34.62
CA LYS A 123 4.66 -16.98 33.41
C LYS A 123 5.35 -15.67 33.07
N VAL A 124 4.72 -14.51 33.31
CA VAL A 124 5.29 -13.20 33.01
C VAL A 124 6.51 -12.94 33.89
N GLU A 125 6.35 -13.11 35.19
CA GLU A 125 7.45 -12.95 36.16
C GLU A 125 8.57 -13.97 35.91
N PHE A 126 8.20 -15.23 35.66
CA PHE A 126 9.16 -16.28 35.35
C PHE A 126 10.01 -15.95 34.12
N LEU A 127 9.40 -15.44 33.06
CA LEU A 127 10.13 -15.04 31.85
C LEU A 127 11.17 -13.95 32.17
N VAL A 128 10.83 -12.96 33.00
CA VAL A 128 11.79 -11.92 33.40
C VAL A 128 12.95 -12.51 34.20
N HIS A 129 12.68 -13.37 35.19
CA HIS A 129 13.73 -14.07 35.93
C HIS A 129 14.63 -14.89 35.01
N TRP A 130 14.01 -15.66 34.12
CA TRP A 130 14.69 -16.53 33.18
C TRP A 130 15.61 -15.74 32.26
N GLU A 131 15.11 -14.68 31.63
CA GLU A 131 15.91 -13.86 30.70
C GLU A 131 17.04 -13.14 31.42
N MET A 132 16.80 -12.62 32.63
CA MET A 132 17.87 -12.03 33.45
C MET A 132 18.96 -13.04 33.82
N THR A 133 18.57 -14.28 34.16
CA THR A 133 19.53 -15.36 34.39
C THR A 133 20.28 -15.73 33.11
N GLN A 134 19.60 -15.85 31.97
CA GLN A 134 20.24 -16.17 30.69
C GLN A 134 21.21 -15.09 30.25
N LEU A 135 20.87 -13.82 30.46
CA LEU A 135 21.73 -12.68 30.23
C LEU A 135 22.99 -12.76 31.11
N TYR A 136 22.80 -12.96 32.42
CA TYR A 136 23.89 -13.11 33.38
C TYR A 136 24.85 -14.27 33.02
N VAL A 137 24.33 -15.47 32.78
CA VAL A 137 25.14 -16.66 32.41
C VAL A 137 25.95 -16.37 31.15
N HIS A 138 25.30 -15.72 30.18
CA HIS A 138 25.92 -15.41 28.91
C HIS A 138 27.04 -14.36 29.05
N MET A 139 26.83 -13.31 29.84
CA MET A 139 27.85 -12.29 30.10
C MET A 139 29.09 -12.87 30.78
N ASN A 140 28.91 -13.73 31.78
CA ASN A 140 30.03 -14.42 32.43
C ASN A 140 30.80 -15.34 31.48
N ALA A 141 30.10 -16.00 30.56
CA ALA A 141 30.72 -16.83 29.54
C ALA A 141 31.57 -16.01 28.54
N GLN A 142 31.16 -14.77 28.24
CA GLN A 142 31.96 -13.86 27.40
C GLN A 142 33.19 -13.33 28.13
N GLN A 143 33.07 -12.97 29.41
CA GLN A 143 34.19 -12.44 30.20
C GLN A 143 35.27 -13.51 30.46
N SER A 144 34.85 -14.73 30.79
CA SER A 144 35.76 -15.88 30.95
C SER A 144 36.56 -16.25 29.70
N LYS A 145 36.16 -15.79 28.50
CA LYS A 145 36.94 -15.99 27.26
C LYS A 145 38.06 -14.95 27.09
N ASN A 146 37.94 -13.80 27.74
CA ASN A 146 38.89 -12.69 27.64
C ASN A 146 39.94 -12.73 28.75
N ASP A 147 39.57 -13.20 29.95
CA ASP A 147 40.48 -13.32 31.09
C ASP A 147 41.09 -14.73 31.19
N LYS A 148 42.42 -14.81 31.26
CA LYS A 148 43.19 -16.08 31.38
C LYS A 148 43.38 -16.53 32.84
N GLU A 149 42.91 -15.75 33.80
CA GLU A 149 42.92 -16.08 35.23
C GLU A 149 41.53 -16.52 35.69
N ALA A 150 41.41 -16.97 36.94
CA ALA A 150 40.22 -17.62 37.52
C ALA A 150 38.89 -16.92 37.14
N PRO A 151 37.79 -17.68 36.95
CA PRO A 151 36.52 -17.14 36.48
C PRO A 151 35.98 -16.09 37.46
N THR A 152 36.17 -14.82 37.11
CA THR A 152 35.58 -13.70 37.85
C THR A 152 34.14 -13.58 37.43
N VAL A 153 33.24 -13.70 38.41
CA VAL A 153 31.80 -13.61 38.21
C VAL A 153 31.36 -12.15 38.32
N ILE A 154 30.55 -11.69 37.37
CA ILE A 154 29.98 -10.35 37.40
C ILE A 154 28.95 -10.19 38.53
N TRP A 155 28.71 -8.95 38.96
CA TRP A 155 27.65 -8.55 39.90
C TRP A 155 27.77 -9.03 41.34
N VAL A 156 28.78 -9.82 41.72
CA VAL A 156 28.96 -10.26 43.13
C VAL A 156 28.98 -9.07 44.08
N GLU A 157 29.84 -8.08 43.84
CA GLU A 157 29.93 -6.87 44.67
C GLU A 157 28.65 -6.03 44.62
N GLU A 158 28.03 -5.91 43.45
CA GLU A 158 26.80 -5.14 43.28
C GLU A 158 25.65 -5.73 44.08
N ILE A 159 25.52 -7.06 44.05
CA ILE A 159 24.51 -7.82 44.79
C ILE A 159 24.76 -7.70 46.29
N LEU A 160 26.01 -7.86 46.76
CA LEU A 160 26.34 -7.67 48.17
C LEU A 160 25.98 -6.27 48.66
N LYS A 161 26.38 -5.23 47.90
CA LYS A 161 26.00 -3.85 48.21
C LYS A 161 24.48 -3.69 48.25
N PHE A 162 23.75 -4.24 47.29
CA PHE A 162 22.29 -4.16 47.29
C PHE A 162 21.68 -4.85 48.52
N VAL A 163 22.19 -6.03 48.88
CA VAL A 163 21.75 -6.80 50.03
C VAL A 163 22.00 -6.08 51.35
N GLU A 164 23.17 -5.46 51.52
CA GLU A 164 23.52 -4.68 52.72
C GLU A 164 22.53 -3.53 53.00
N HIS A 165 21.94 -2.97 51.95
CA HIS A 165 20.95 -1.89 52.06
C HIS A 165 19.53 -2.41 52.35
N MET A 166 19.28 -3.72 52.27
CA MET A 166 17.98 -4.29 52.65
C MET A 166 17.80 -4.27 54.17
N PRO A 167 16.57 -4.19 54.69
CA PRO A 167 16.28 -4.46 56.09
C PRO A 167 16.80 -5.83 56.53
N SER A 168 17.41 -5.93 57.72
CA SER A 168 18.07 -7.16 58.21
C SER A 168 17.13 -8.38 58.21
N TYR A 169 15.83 -8.20 58.47
CA TYR A 169 14.86 -9.28 58.41
C TYR A 169 14.66 -9.84 56.99
N GLN A 170 14.76 -9.00 55.96
CA GLN A 170 14.71 -9.45 54.55
C GLN A 170 16.00 -10.15 54.18
N GLN A 171 17.15 -9.64 54.62
CA GLN A 171 18.45 -10.27 54.39
C GLN A 171 18.48 -11.71 54.91
N GLU A 172 18.04 -11.94 56.15
CA GLU A 172 17.98 -13.29 56.75
C GLU A 172 16.99 -14.20 56.00
N GLN A 173 15.81 -13.70 55.61
CA GLN A 173 14.87 -14.49 54.81
C GLN A 173 15.43 -14.90 53.44
N VAL A 174 16.23 -14.03 52.81
CA VAL A 174 16.92 -14.37 51.57
C VAL A 174 17.99 -15.43 51.86
N LYS A 175 18.86 -15.23 52.87
CA LYS A 175 19.90 -16.22 53.26
C LYS A 175 19.32 -17.60 53.51
N ASP A 176 18.25 -17.70 54.29
CA ASP A 176 17.58 -18.96 54.62
C ASP A 176 17.12 -19.68 53.36
N ARG A 177 16.63 -18.93 52.38
CA ARG A 177 16.10 -19.48 51.12
C ARG A 177 17.19 -19.96 50.17
N ILE A 178 18.30 -19.24 50.08
CA ILE A 178 19.43 -19.63 49.21
C ILE A 178 20.47 -20.49 49.94
N HIS A 179 20.20 -20.84 51.20
CA HIS A 179 21.01 -21.69 52.08
C HIS A 179 22.45 -21.18 52.24
N VAL A 180 22.60 -19.88 52.51
CA VAL A 180 23.88 -19.20 52.74
C VAL A 180 24.09 -18.96 54.23
N ALA A 181 25.30 -19.22 54.73
CA ALA A 181 25.63 -18.97 56.13
C ALA A 181 25.92 -17.48 56.35
N GLU A 182 26.73 -16.88 55.46
CA GLU A 182 27.12 -15.48 55.55
C GLU A 182 27.15 -14.80 54.18
N TRP A 183 26.81 -13.51 54.10
CA TRP A 183 26.90 -12.73 52.87
C TRP A 183 28.36 -12.38 52.55
N THR A 184 29.14 -13.39 52.16
CA THR A 184 30.52 -13.23 51.68
C THR A 184 30.57 -13.29 50.16
N ALA A 185 31.57 -12.63 49.57
CA ALA A 185 31.77 -12.67 48.12
C ALA A 185 32.01 -14.10 47.60
N GLU A 186 32.69 -14.93 48.40
CA GLU A 186 33.03 -16.31 48.05
C GLU A 186 31.79 -17.21 48.02
N GLU A 187 30.94 -17.17 49.05
CA GLU A 187 29.69 -17.94 49.09
C GLU A 187 28.73 -17.51 47.98
N LEU A 188 28.58 -16.20 47.77
CA LEU A 188 27.72 -15.67 46.71
C LEU A 188 28.24 -16.03 45.31
N GLN A 189 29.55 -15.94 45.08
CA GLN A 189 30.16 -16.33 43.81
C GLN A 189 29.89 -17.81 43.50
N LEU A 190 30.05 -18.70 44.48
CA LEU A 190 29.79 -20.14 44.30
C LEU A 190 28.32 -20.39 43.94
N LEU A 191 27.39 -19.74 44.62
CA LEU A 191 25.96 -19.88 44.30
C LEU A 191 25.59 -19.32 42.94
N LEU A 192 26.13 -18.18 42.56
CA LEU A 192 25.87 -17.56 41.26
C LEU A 192 26.48 -18.36 40.10
N ILE A 193 27.44 -19.25 40.36
CA ILE A 193 27.94 -20.24 39.39
C ILE A 193 27.01 -21.46 39.32
N GLN A 194 26.48 -21.91 40.45
CA GLN A 194 25.67 -23.13 40.54
C GLN A 194 24.21 -22.92 40.14
N ASP A 195 23.55 -21.92 40.73
CA ASP A 195 22.13 -21.63 40.54
C ASP A 195 21.82 -20.12 40.66
N PRO A 196 22.20 -19.33 39.64
CA PRO A 196 21.89 -17.91 39.60
C PRO A 196 20.38 -17.62 39.55
N PHE A 197 19.56 -18.55 39.06
CA PHE A 197 18.11 -18.38 38.99
C PHE A 197 17.49 -18.30 40.38
N SER A 198 17.84 -19.24 41.26
CA SER A 198 17.34 -19.25 42.65
C SER A 198 17.82 -18.04 43.44
N VAL A 199 19.08 -17.61 43.25
CA VAL A 199 19.63 -16.42 43.91
C VAL A 199 18.84 -15.16 43.52
N PHE A 200 18.67 -14.93 42.21
CA PHE A 200 17.95 -13.74 41.75
C PHE A 200 16.48 -13.77 42.18
N THR A 201 15.82 -14.92 42.06
CA THR A 201 14.42 -15.08 42.48
C THR A 201 14.25 -14.77 43.97
N ALA A 202 15.12 -15.28 44.83
CA ALA A 202 15.04 -15.06 46.27
C ALA A 202 15.14 -13.57 46.65
N ILE A 203 16.02 -12.82 45.99
CA ILE A 203 16.20 -11.38 46.24
C ILE A 203 14.99 -10.59 45.73
N VAL A 204 14.55 -10.86 44.50
CA VAL A 204 13.44 -10.14 43.86
C VAL A 204 12.13 -10.38 44.61
N GLU A 205 11.88 -11.57 45.14
CA GLU A 205 10.67 -11.81 45.93
C GLU A 205 10.57 -10.94 47.19
N LYS A 206 11.70 -10.45 47.72
CA LYS A 206 11.72 -9.56 48.89
C LYS A 206 11.81 -8.08 48.54
N THR A 207 12.39 -7.75 47.38
CA THR A 207 12.72 -6.37 47.00
C THR A 207 11.94 -5.85 45.79
N GLY A 208 11.27 -6.73 45.05
CA GLY A 208 10.63 -6.44 43.77
C GLY A 208 11.62 -6.46 42.60
N PHE A 209 11.08 -6.27 41.39
CA PHE A 209 11.85 -6.34 40.14
C PHE A 209 12.80 -5.15 39.94
N GLY A 210 12.72 -4.11 40.78
CA GLY A 210 13.68 -2.99 40.80
C GLY A 210 15.14 -3.43 41.00
N PHE A 211 15.38 -4.58 41.64
CA PHE A 211 16.70 -5.20 41.74
C PHE A 211 17.35 -5.42 40.37
N TYR A 212 16.59 -5.86 39.36
CA TYR A 212 17.14 -6.08 38.03
C TYR A 212 17.50 -4.77 37.33
N LYS A 213 16.67 -3.72 37.46
CA LYS A 213 17.04 -2.37 36.98
C LYS A 213 18.36 -1.91 37.61
N TYR A 214 18.53 -2.11 38.92
CA TYR A 214 19.77 -1.77 39.63
C TYR A 214 20.99 -2.52 39.06
N LEU A 215 20.91 -3.85 38.89
CA LEU A 215 22.03 -4.63 38.35
C LEU A 215 22.44 -4.18 36.93
N LEU A 216 21.44 -3.94 36.09
CA LEU A 216 21.64 -3.51 34.72
C LEU A 216 22.24 -2.10 34.64
N GLN A 217 21.82 -1.17 35.50
CA GLN A 217 22.42 0.15 35.64
C GLN A 217 23.87 0.08 36.14
N CYS A 218 24.16 -0.72 37.18
CA CYS A 218 25.51 -0.91 37.68
C CYS A 218 26.45 -1.49 36.60
N PHE A 219 25.94 -2.38 35.75
CA PHE A 219 26.73 -2.90 34.64
C PHE A 219 27.03 -1.83 33.58
N ALA A 220 26.03 -0.99 33.23
CA ALA A 220 26.19 0.06 32.24
C ALA A 220 27.24 1.12 32.65
N THR A 221 27.25 1.51 33.93
CA THR A 221 28.20 2.52 34.47
C THR A 221 29.66 2.09 34.47
N LYS A 222 29.96 0.79 34.43
CA LYS A 222 31.33 0.25 34.37
C LYS A 222 31.96 0.33 32.97
N ARG A 223 31.23 0.78 31.95
CA ARG A 223 31.74 0.93 30.57
C ARG A 223 31.91 2.40 30.17
N PRO A 224 32.93 2.74 29.35
CA PRO A 224 33.28 4.13 29.01
C PRO A 224 32.20 4.92 28.25
N ALA A 225 31.16 4.26 27.72
CA ALA A 225 30.02 4.90 27.07
C ALA A 225 29.07 5.64 28.04
N ALA A 226 29.16 5.40 29.35
CA ALA A 226 28.25 5.95 30.35
C ALA A 226 28.46 7.45 30.69
N VAL A 227 29.48 8.10 30.12
CA VAL A 227 29.89 9.46 30.54
C VAL A 227 29.02 10.58 29.94
N LEU A 228 28.18 10.30 28.93
CA LEU A 228 27.52 11.34 28.13
C LEU A 228 25.99 11.23 27.97
N GLU A 229 25.34 10.22 28.55
CA GLU A 229 23.91 9.98 28.29
C GLU A 229 23.07 9.76 29.55
N PRO A 230 21.74 10.02 29.50
CA PRO A 230 20.81 9.69 30.58
C PRO A 230 20.97 8.21 31.00
N GLN A 231 20.71 7.90 32.28
CA GLN A 231 20.93 6.56 32.85
C GLN A 231 20.22 5.43 32.07
N GLU A 232 19.02 5.69 31.53
CA GLU A 232 18.27 4.74 30.71
C GLU A 232 18.93 4.50 29.34
N ALA A 233 19.52 5.53 28.74
CA ALA A 233 20.22 5.45 27.47
C ALA A 233 21.54 4.64 27.57
N ALA A 234 22.27 4.79 28.69
CA ALA A 234 23.49 4.03 28.94
C ALA A 234 23.23 2.51 29.09
N TYR A 235 22.14 2.14 29.77
CA TYR A 235 21.69 0.76 29.89
C TYR A 235 21.29 0.17 28.52
N PHE A 236 20.42 0.87 27.78
CA PHE A 236 19.99 0.44 26.45
C PHE A 236 21.17 0.27 25.50
N SER A 237 22.08 1.24 25.46
CA SER A 237 23.27 1.18 24.62
C SER A 237 24.09 -0.07 24.85
N TRP A 238 24.17 -0.54 26.10
CA TRP A 238 24.89 -1.75 26.43
C TRP A 238 24.13 -3.01 26.04
N MET A 239 22.84 -3.14 26.40
CA MET A 239 22.04 -4.31 26.04
C MET A 239 21.93 -4.50 24.53
N MET A 240 21.99 -3.39 23.81
CA MET A 240 21.95 -3.36 22.37
C MET A 240 23.33 -3.54 21.73
N ASN A 241 24.36 -3.95 22.46
CA ASN A 241 25.65 -4.26 21.87
C ASN A 241 25.52 -5.39 20.83
N PRO A 242 25.99 -5.20 19.58
CA PRO A 242 25.91 -6.21 18.52
C PRO A 242 26.47 -7.59 18.92
N ASP A 243 27.57 -7.63 19.68
CA ASP A 243 28.17 -8.88 20.11
C ASP A 243 27.29 -9.63 21.11
N LEU A 244 26.62 -8.91 22.01
CA LEU A 244 25.67 -9.49 22.95
C LEU A 244 24.44 -10.02 22.23
N LEU A 245 23.83 -9.22 21.35
CA LEU A 245 22.63 -9.61 20.61
C LEU A 245 22.89 -10.81 19.68
N LEU A 246 23.98 -10.80 18.89
CA LEU A 246 24.31 -11.93 18.01
C LEU A 246 24.50 -13.23 18.78
N SER A 247 25.21 -13.16 19.90
CA SER A 247 25.53 -14.36 20.67
C SER A 247 24.32 -14.89 21.42
N LEU A 248 23.39 -14.04 21.88
CA LEU A 248 22.11 -14.47 22.44
C LEU A 248 21.19 -15.11 21.38
N ILE A 249 21.13 -14.53 20.18
CA ILE A 249 20.30 -15.03 19.07
C ILE A 249 20.83 -16.37 18.52
N PHE A 250 22.15 -16.54 18.42
CA PHE A 250 22.79 -17.68 17.75
C PHE A 250 23.48 -18.66 18.72
N LYS A 251 22.91 -18.91 19.91
CA LYS A 251 23.44 -19.82 20.96
C LYS A 251 23.66 -21.30 20.54
N GLY A 252 23.54 -21.66 19.25
CA GLY A 252 23.83 -23.00 18.72
C GLY A 252 24.66 -22.95 17.43
N ASP A 253 25.69 -23.79 17.36
CA ASP A 253 26.52 -23.97 16.15
C ASP A 253 25.65 -24.42 14.97
N GLY A 254 25.35 -23.47 14.09
CA GLY A 254 24.76 -23.69 12.78
C GLY A 254 23.31 -23.19 12.65
N ILE A 255 23.08 -22.29 11.70
CA ILE A 255 22.39 -22.62 10.42
C ILE A 255 22.29 -21.40 9.50
N LEU A 256 22.68 -21.67 8.25
CA LEU A 256 22.35 -21.12 6.92
C LEU A 256 21.79 -19.70 6.73
N TYR A 257 22.56 -18.96 5.92
CA TYR A 257 22.39 -17.63 5.32
C TYR A 257 21.03 -17.24 4.70
N ARG A 258 20.05 -18.15 4.51
CA ARG A 258 18.84 -17.83 3.72
C ARG A 258 17.60 -17.40 4.51
N TYR A 259 17.55 -17.62 5.83
CA TYR A 259 16.38 -17.28 6.68
C TYR A 259 16.71 -16.28 7.82
N GLN A 260 17.76 -15.48 7.65
CA GLN A 260 18.35 -14.67 8.71
C GLN A 260 17.37 -13.69 9.37
N ASN A 261 16.62 -12.87 8.62
CA ASN A 261 15.75 -11.86 9.26
C ASN A 261 14.59 -12.44 10.08
N LEU A 262 13.96 -13.52 9.64
CA LEU A 262 12.79 -14.08 10.35
C LEU A 262 13.21 -14.87 11.60
N LEU A 263 14.36 -15.53 11.56
CA LEU A 263 14.97 -16.16 12.75
C LEU A 263 15.56 -15.11 13.69
N PHE A 264 16.08 -14.01 13.15
CA PHE A 264 16.64 -12.90 13.92
C PHE A 264 15.56 -12.17 14.73
N ASN A 265 14.42 -11.81 14.13
CA ASN A 265 13.33 -11.16 14.88
C ASN A 265 12.77 -12.08 15.97
N LYS A 266 12.69 -13.39 15.71
CA LYS A 266 12.32 -14.38 16.74
C LYS A 266 13.35 -14.48 17.86
N GLY A 267 14.64 -14.41 17.54
CA GLY A 267 15.72 -14.41 18.53
C GLY A 267 15.77 -13.13 19.38
N LEU A 268 15.26 -12.01 18.87
CA LEU A 268 15.13 -10.75 19.63
C LEU A 268 13.92 -10.73 20.56
N LEU A 269 12.94 -11.60 20.33
CA LEU A 269 11.70 -11.62 21.09
C LEU A 269 11.89 -11.67 22.62
N PRO A 270 12.79 -12.51 23.18
CA PRO A 270 12.95 -12.56 24.63
C PRO A 270 13.46 -11.22 25.20
N MET A 271 14.38 -10.54 24.51
CA MET A 271 14.85 -9.21 24.89
C MET A 271 13.77 -8.15 24.76
N VAL A 272 12.99 -8.17 23.67
CA VAL A 272 11.87 -7.24 23.47
C VAL A 272 10.82 -7.41 24.56
N LEU A 273 10.50 -8.64 24.95
CA LEU A 273 9.58 -8.93 26.04
C LEU A 273 10.14 -8.48 27.39
N LEU A 274 11.43 -8.74 27.68
CA LEU A 274 12.09 -8.26 28.89
C LEU A 274 12.01 -6.73 28.99
N GLU A 275 12.37 -6.01 27.92
CA GLU A 275 12.32 -4.54 27.87
C GLU A 275 10.90 -3.97 27.92
N THR A 276 9.89 -4.76 27.57
CA THR A 276 8.49 -4.37 27.70
C THR A 276 7.95 -4.60 29.11
N ILE A 277 8.33 -5.71 29.74
CA ILE A 277 7.74 -6.17 31.01
C ILE A 277 8.47 -5.58 32.21
N LEU A 278 9.80 -5.57 32.19
CA LEU A 278 10.63 -5.21 33.35
C LEU A 278 10.36 -3.79 33.88
N PRO A 279 10.21 -2.75 33.03
CA PRO A 279 9.93 -1.40 33.53
C PRO A 279 8.69 -1.34 34.42
N TYR A 280 7.59 -1.93 33.96
CA TYR A 280 6.32 -1.99 34.68
C TYR A 280 6.43 -2.74 36.01
N LEU A 281 7.03 -3.93 36.00
CA LEU A 281 7.17 -4.72 37.23
C LEU A 281 8.09 -4.06 38.27
N ALA A 282 9.05 -3.26 37.82
CA ALA A 282 10.00 -2.60 38.70
C ALA A 282 9.44 -1.34 39.36
N ASP A 283 8.61 -0.57 38.64
CA ASP A 283 8.13 0.74 39.11
C ASP A 283 6.87 0.66 39.98
N LYS A 284 6.22 -0.51 40.06
CA LYS A 284 5.03 -0.79 40.89
C LYS A 284 3.96 0.30 40.75
N GLU A 285 3.52 0.55 39.52
CA GLU A 285 2.33 1.38 39.30
C GLU A 285 1.11 0.72 39.97
N THR A 286 0.30 1.52 40.65
CA THR A 286 -0.89 1.09 41.41
C THR A 286 -1.97 0.57 40.46
N GLU A 287 -2.54 -0.60 40.78
CA GLU A 287 -3.53 -1.36 39.99
C GLU A 287 -4.85 -0.59 39.67
N GLU A 288 -5.06 0.62 40.20
CA GLU A 288 -6.35 1.33 40.13
C GLU A 288 -6.58 2.15 38.84
N GLU A 289 -5.57 2.36 37.98
CA GLU A 289 -5.70 3.11 36.70
C GLU A 289 -5.70 2.21 35.43
N GLU A 290 -5.75 0.89 35.63
CA GLU A 290 -5.35 -0.12 34.64
C GLU A 290 -6.25 -0.25 33.38
N ASP A 291 -7.56 -0.01 33.50
CA ASP A 291 -8.52 -0.17 32.39
C ASP A 291 -8.58 1.06 31.46
N GLU A 292 -8.40 2.27 32.00
CA GLU A 292 -8.42 3.51 31.22
C GLU A 292 -7.19 3.59 30.29
N GLU A 293 -6.04 3.11 30.75
CA GLU A 293 -4.83 3.06 29.93
C GLU A 293 -4.92 2.04 28.78
N LEU A 294 -5.58 0.89 28.99
CA LEU A 294 -5.79 -0.09 27.93
C LEU A 294 -6.76 0.38 26.85
N ALA A 295 -7.71 1.27 27.20
CA ALA A 295 -8.68 1.83 26.26
C ALA A 295 -8.00 2.62 25.12
N VAL A 296 -6.79 3.13 25.36
CA VAL A 296 -5.98 3.90 24.39
C VAL A 296 -5.58 3.06 23.18
N VAL A 297 -5.15 1.81 23.41
CA VAL A 297 -4.80 0.86 22.34
C VAL A 297 -6.06 0.44 21.57
N THR A 298 -7.16 0.19 22.28
CA THR A 298 -8.46 -0.11 21.70
C THR A 298 -8.98 1.01 20.82
N TYR A 299 -8.85 2.27 21.25
CA TYR A 299 -9.23 3.44 20.47
C TYR A 299 -8.45 3.52 19.15
N SER A 300 -7.12 3.35 19.22
CA SER A 300 -6.24 3.37 18.04
C SER A 300 -6.60 2.26 17.05
N TRP A 301 -6.88 1.05 17.55
CA TRP A 301 -7.35 -0.06 16.72
C TRP A 301 -8.68 0.25 16.04
N ASN A 302 -9.67 0.71 16.81
CA ASN A 302 -11.01 1.01 16.33
C ASN A 302 -11.01 2.11 15.27
N LYS A 303 -10.16 3.13 15.42
CA LYS A 303 -9.95 4.17 14.41
C LYS A 303 -9.46 3.59 13.10
N ARG A 304 -8.36 2.80 13.12
CA ARG A 304 -7.80 2.15 11.92
C ARG A 304 -8.82 1.20 11.27
N PHE A 305 -9.53 0.41 12.07
CA PHE A 305 -10.56 -0.51 11.59
C PHE A 305 -11.74 0.23 10.94
N ALA A 306 -12.22 1.32 11.55
CA ALA A 306 -13.29 2.14 11.00
C ALA A 306 -12.89 2.83 9.68
N GLU A 307 -11.67 3.36 9.59
CA GLU A 307 -11.12 3.93 8.36
C GLU A 307 -11.03 2.88 7.26
N TYR A 308 -10.54 1.68 7.58
CA TYR A 308 -10.48 0.56 6.64
C TYR A 308 -11.87 0.18 6.09
N ARG A 309 -12.89 0.09 6.96
CA ARG A 309 -14.27 -0.14 6.53
C ARG A 309 -14.79 0.95 5.59
N LYS A 310 -14.48 2.22 5.87
CA LYS A 310 -14.86 3.35 5.00
C LYS A 310 -14.19 3.24 3.63
N MET A 311 -12.90 2.90 3.58
CA MET A 311 -12.17 2.70 2.32
C MET A 311 -12.81 1.59 1.47
N LEU A 312 -13.14 0.45 2.07
CA LEU A 312 -13.78 -0.65 1.36
C LEU A 312 -15.18 -0.30 0.82
N ARG A 313 -15.99 0.43 1.61
CA ARG A 313 -17.28 0.95 1.15
C ARG A 313 -17.09 1.91 -0.03
N SER A 314 -16.13 2.82 0.06
CA SER A 314 -15.79 3.75 -1.01
C SER A 314 -15.39 3.03 -2.31
N VAL A 315 -14.63 1.93 -2.22
CA VAL A 315 -14.30 1.12 -3.41
C VAL A 315 -15.55 0.52 -4.03
N ASN A 316 -16.47 -0.04 -3.21
CA ASN A 316 -17.72 -0.59 -3.73
C ASN A 316 -18.58 0.46 -4.42
N GLU A 317 -18.71 1.65 -3.84
CA GLU A 317 -19.41 2.79 -4.46
C GLU A 317 -18.76 3.24 -5.77
N MET A 318 -17.42 3.27 -5.83
CA MET A 318 -16.68 3.59 -7.06
C MET A 318 -16.92 2.54 -8.14
N VAL A 319 -16.93 1.24 -7.79
CA VAL A 319 -17.21 0.15 -8.73
C VAL A 319 -18.65 0.26 -9.26
N GLN A 320 -19.62 0.57 -8.41
CA GLN A 320 -21.00 0.82 -8.83
C GLN A 320 -21.08 1.99 -9.81
N LYS A 321 -20.48 3.15 -9.46
CA LYS A 321 -20.39 4.32 -10.35
C LYS A 321 -19.76 3.96 -11.69
N GLN A 322 -18.69 3.17 -11.72
CA GLN A 322 -18.09 2.74 -12.99
C GLN A 322 -19.04 1.90 -13.83
N ASN A 323 -19.81 1.01 -13.23
CA ASN A 323 -20.79 0.21 -13.94
C ASN A 323 -21.92 1.08 -14.51
N ASP A 324 -22.38 2.07 -13.75
CA ASP A 324 -23.40 3.02 -14.21
C ASP A 324 -22.89 3.89 -15.38
N TRP A 325 -21.67 4.42 -15.28
CA TRP A 325 -21.06 5.19 -16.37
C TRP A 325 -20.79 4.33 -17.60
N LYS A 326 -20.40 3.05 -17.45
CA LYS A 326 -20.24 2.11 -18.59
C LYS A 326 -21.58 1.88 -19.29
N LYS A 327 -22.64 1.56 -18.55
CA LYS A 327 -23.98 1.39 -19.11
C LYS A 327 -24.44 2.65 -19.85
N GLY A 328 -24.23 3.82 -19.25
CA GLY A 328 -24.55 5.10 -19.89
C GLY A 328 -23.74 5.36 -21.16
N LEU A 329 -22.46 4.99 -21.20
CA LEU A 329 -21.64 5.06 -22.43
C LEU A 329 -22.15 4.12 -23.51
N ASP A 330 -22.55 2.90 -23.16
CA ASP A 330 -23.06 1.93 -24.13
C ASP A 330 -24.38 2.43 -24.74
N ILE A 331 -25.28 3.01 -23.94
CA ILE A 331 -26.51 3.67 -24.43
C ILE A 331 -26.17 4.82 -25.38
N LEU A 332 -25.31 5.75 -24.97
CA LEU A 332 -24.93 6.91 -25.80
C LEU A 332 -24.26 6.51 -27.11
N ARG A 333 -23.52 5.40 -27.14
CA ARG A 333 -22.89 4.87 -28.36
C ARG A 333 -23.90 4.30 -29.33
N GLU A 334 -24.92 3.60 -28.85
CA GLU A 334 -26.02 3.16 -29.70
C GLU A 334 -26.85 4.36 -30.19
N GLU A 335 -27.16 5.34 -29.33
CA GLU A 335 -27.83 6.59 -29.75
C GLU A 335 -27.05 7.34 -30.84
N LEU A 336 -25.72 7.43 -30.70
CA LEU A 336 -24.87 8.06 -31.72
C LEU A 336 -24.94 7.30 -33.05
N LYS A 337 -24.91 5.97 -33.01
CA LYS A 337 -24.97 5.11 -34.19
C LYS A 337 -26.34 5.21 -34.89
N GLU A 338 -27.41 5.30 -34.13
CA GLU A 338 -28.76 5.55 -34.67
C GLU A 338 -28.83 6.94 -35.32
N ALA A 339 -28.36 7.99 -34.64
CA ALA A 339 -28.31 9.34 -35.19
C ALA A 339 -27.42 9.43 -36.45
N GLU A 340 -26.31 8.68 -36.51
CA GLU A 340 -25.47 8.56 -37.70
C GLU A 340 -26.18 7.86 -38.86
N ALA A 341 -26.96 6.81 -38.58
CA ALA A 341 -27.72 6.11 -39.59
C ALA A 341 -28.81 7.02 -40.20
N VAL A 342 -29.56 7.73 -39.35
CA VAL A 342 -30.57 8.71 -39.79
C VAL A 342 -29.92 9.82 -40.60
N PHE A 343 -28.81 10.40 -40.10
CA PHE A 343 -28.08 11.44 -40.83
C PHE A 343 -27.67 10.99 -42.24
N ARG A 344 -27.12 9.78 -42.39
CA ARG A 344 -26.71 9.26 -43.71
C ARG A 344 -27.90 9.02 -44.64
N GLN A 345 -29.03 8.58 -44.10
CA GLN A 345 -30.26 8.40 -44.87
C GLN A 345 -30.78 9.75 -45.38
N THR A 346 -30.88 10.75 -44.50
CA THR A 346 -31.32 12.10 -44.85
C THR A 346 -30.33 12.76 -45.82
N GLU A 347 -29.02 12.54 -45.67
CA GLU A 347 -27.99 13.06 -46.58
C GLU A 347 -28.10 12.44 -47.97
N THR A 348 -28.30 11.12 -48.04
CA THR A 348 -28.51 10.42 -49.32
C THR A 348 -29.77 10.92 -50.02
N TYR A 349 -30.86 11.11 -49.27
CA TYR A 349 -32.10 11.65 -49.80
C TYR A 349 -31.94 13.10 -50.28
N ASN A 350 -31.25 13.95 -49.51
CA ASN A 350 -30.92 15.31 -49.90
C ASN A 350 -30.13 15.36 -51.22
N LEU A 351 -29.11 14.50 -51.36
CA LEU A 351 -28.34 14.37 -52.60
C LEU A 351 -29.20 13.96 -53.79
N GLN A 352 -30.17 13.07 -53.59
CA GLN A 352 -31.13 12.69 -54.63
C GLN A 352 -32.02 13.87 -55.04
N LEU A 353 -32.50 14.68 -54.11
CA LEU A 353 -33.28 15.88 -54.42
C LEU A 353 -32.46 16.91 -55.20
N HIS A 354 -31.20 17.12 -54.81
CA HIS A 354 -30.26 17.96 -55.54
C HIS A 354 -30.01 17.44 -56.96
N GLU A 355 -29.81 16.12 -57.13
CA GLU A 355 -29.66 15.52 -58.44
C GLU A 355 -30.92 15.67 -59.29
N GLN A 356 -32.11 15.47 -58.72
CA GLN A 356 -33.38 15.68 -59.40
C GLN A 356 -33.51 17.12 -59.90
N LEU A 357 -33.20 18.12 -59.07
CA LEU A 357 -33.23 19.53 -59.47
C LEU A 357 -32.21 19.81 -60.59
N THR A 358 -31.00 19.26 -60.48
CA THR A 358 -29.96 19.36 -61.52
C THR A 358 -30.41 18.73 -62.84
N GLN A 359 -31.08 17.58 -62.81
CA GLN A 359 -31.61 16.92 -64.01
C GLN A 359 -32.76 17.70 -64.64
N LEU A 360 -33.67 18.26 -63.84
CA LEU A 360 -34.73 19.15 -64.33
C LEU A 360 -34.11 20.36 -65.04
N LEU A 361 -33.11 21.00 -64.44
CA LEU A 361 -32.39 22.11 -65.07
C LEU A 361 -31.69 21.70 -66.37
N LYS A 362 -31.16 20.47 -66.47
CA LYS A 362 -30.55 19.97 -67.71
C LYS A 362 -31.57 19.78 -68.83
N GLN A 363 -32.75 19.26 -68.49
CA GLN A 363 -33.77 18.83 -69.45
C GLN A 363 -34.73 19.96 -69.84
N ASP A 364 -34.96 20.94 -68.97
CA ASP A 364 -35.90 22.02 -69.24
C ASP A 364 -35.33 23.08 -70.20
N PRO A 365 -35.86 23.20 -71.42
CA PRO A 365 -35.47 24.27 -72.35
C PRO A 365 -36.03 25.65 -71.94
N ALA A 366 -37.04 25.70 -71.07
CA ALA A 366 -37.69 26.92 -70.59
C ALA A 366 -37.14 27.43 -69.24
N ARG A 367 -36.05 26.84 -68.74
CA ARG A 367 -35.44 27.21 -67.47
C ARG A 367 -35.04 28.70 -67.40
N PRO A 368 -34.99 29.29 -66.19
CA PRO A 368 -34.57 30.67 -66.00
C PRO A 368 -33.20 30.97 -66.59
N TYR A 369 -33.02 32.22 -67.04
CA TYR A 369 -31.72 32.68 -67.53
C TYR A 369 -30.83 33.10 -66.35
N PHE A 370 -29.77 32.33 -66.11
CA PHE A 370 -28.80 32.50 -65.01
C PHE A 370 -27.59 33.37 -65.39
N GLY A 371 -27.78 34.35 -66.28
CA GLY A 371 -26.72 35.28 -66.68
C GLY A 371 -25.50 34.58 -67.30
N GLU A 372 -24.31 34.84 -66.74
CA GLU A 372 -23.05 34.28 -67.22
C GLU A 372 -23.01 32.75 -67.22
N LEU A 373 -23.70 32.09 -66.27
CA LEU A 373 -23.73 30.64 -66.19
C LEU A 373 -24.45 30.05 -67.42
N SER A 374 -25.59 30.64 -67.81
CA SER A 374 -26.33 30.24 -69.01
C SER A 374 -25.51 30.45 -70.28
N VAL A 375 -24.74 31.54 -70.38
CA VAL A 375 -23.84 31.80 -71.51
C VAL A 375 -22.69 30.78 -71.56
N LYS A 376 -22.05 30.50 -70.42
CA LYS A 376 -20.97 29.51 -70.31
C LYS A 376 -21.47 28.12 -70.68
N ASN A 377 -22.67 27.74 -70.22
CA ASN A 377 -23.28 26.46 -70.57
C ASN A 377 -23.53 26.35 -72.08
N ASN A 378 -24.13 27.38 -72.70
CA ASN A 378 -24.37 27.39 -74.15
C ASN A 378 -23.07 27.23 -74.96
N ARG A 379 -21.99 27.92 -74.57
CA ARG A 379 -20.66 27.78 -75.20
C ARG A 379 -20.12 26.35 -75.06
N LEU A 380 -20.19 25.77 -73.87
CA LEU A 380 -19.72 24.40 -73.64
C LEU A 380 -20.58 23.36 -74.39
N GLN A 381 -21.89 23.59 -74.52
CA GLN A 381 -22.79 22.74 -75.31
C GLN A 381 -22.47 22.82 -76.82
N GLU A 382 -22.14 24.00 -77.34
CA GLU A 382 -21.65 24.16 -78.71
C GLU A 382 -20.30 23.46 -78.93
N ASP A 383 -19.39 23.58 -77.98
CA ASP A 383 -18.07 22.92 -78.06
C ASP A 383 -18.20 21.40 -77.94
N LEU A 384 -19.12 20.89 -77.13
CA LEU A 384 -19.48 19.48 -77.06
C LEU A 384 -20.01 18.99 -78.42
N LYS A 385 -20.96 19.71 -79.05
CA LYS A 385 -21.46 19.38 -80.40
C LYS A 385 -20.33 19.37 -81.44
N LYS A 386 -19.37 20.30 -81.37
CA LYS A 386 -18.19 20.31 -82.25
C LYS A 386 -17.33 19.07 -82.03
N ILE A 387 -17.07 18.66 -80.78
CA ILE A 387 -16.29 17.46 -80.45
C ILE A 387 -17.01 16.19 -80.93
N GLU A 388 -18.33 16.08 -80.74
CA GLU A 388 -19.13 14.95 -81.21
C GLU A 388 -19.12 14.84 -82.73
N SER A 389 -19.22 15.96 -83.45
CA SER A 389 -19.08 15.98 -84.91
C SER A 389 -17.70 15.50 -85.38
N LYS A 390 -16.63 15.76 -84.60
CA LYS A 390 -15.27 15.30 -84.88
C LYS A 390 -15.11 13.80 -84.61
N LEU A 391 -15.71 13.29 -83.53
CA LEU A 391 -15.77 11.85 -83.24
C LEU A 391 -16.52 11.09 -84.34
N ALA A 392 -17.71 11.56 -84.74
CA ALA A 392 -18.51 10.94 -85.81
C ALA A 392 -17.78 10.93 -87.16
N LYS A 393 -17.06 12.01 -87.49
CA LYS A 393 -16.22 12.07 -88.70
C LYS A 393 -15.06 11.06 -88.66
N GLN A 394 -14.47 10.82 -87.49
CA GLN A 394 -13.38 9.85 -87.33
C GLN A 394 -13.86 8.40 -87.38
N GLU A 395 -15.06 8.13 -86.89
CA GLU A 395 -15.69 6.81 -86.95
C GLU A 395 -15.95 6.34 -88.39
N ASN A 396 -16.22 7.29 -89.30
CA ASN A 396 -16.46 7.06 -90.73
C ASN A 396 -15.18 6.83 -91.57
N ILE A 397 -13.96 7.02 -91.02
CA ILE A 397 -12.66 6.95 -91.75
C ILE A 397 -11.98 5.56 -91.63
N LYS A 398 -12.71 4.51 -91.24
CA LYS A 398 -12.16 3.14 -91.01
C LYS A 398 -11.72 2.39 -92.28
N LYS A 399 -10.59 2.77 -92.91
CA LYS A 399 -9.90 1.95 -93.92
C LYS A 399 -8.37 1.97 -93.72
N GLY A 400 -7.79 0.84 -93.28
CA GLY A 400 -6.34 0.57 -93.23
C GLY A 400 -5.70 0.49 -91.82
N ILE A 401 -4.64 -0.31 -91.67
CA ILE A 401 -3.97 -0.64 -90.38
C ILE A 401 -3.16 0.55 -89.80
N ILE A 402 -2.53 1.38 -90.64
CA ILE A 402 -1.85 2.61 -90.17
C ILE A 402 -2.86 3.73 -89.87
N GLY A 403 -3.99 3.73 -90.58
CA GLY A 403 -5.12 4.62 -90.33
C GLY A 403 -5.83 4.31 -89.01
N SER A 404 -5.91 3.05 -88.60
CA SER A 404 -6.60 2.64 -87.37
C SER A 404 -5.87 3.08 -86.10
N VAL A 405 -4.53 3.02 -86.04
CA VAL A 405 -3.75 3.50 -84.87
C VAL A 405 -3.86 5.02 -84.70
N THR A 406 -3.74 5.77 -85.81
CA THR A 406 -3.88 7.24 -85.78
C THR A 406 -5.30 7.66 -85.43
N THR A 407 -6.31 6.93 -85.92
CA THR A 407 -7.72 7.16 -85.59
C THR A 407 -8.02 6.82 -84.13
N PHE A 408 -7.43 5.76 -83.57
CA PHE A 408 -7.58 5.40 -82.16
C PHE A 408 -7.00 6.45 -81.20
N ILE A 409 -5.81 6.98 -81.50
CA ILE A 409 -5.20 8.05 -80.69
C ILE A 409 -6.06 9.33 -80.74
N LYS A 410 -6.54 9.72 -81.94
CA LYS A 410 -7.39 10.90 -82.10
C LYS A 410 -8.79 10.73 -81.49
N SER A 411 -9.38 9.53 -81.60
CA SER A 411 -10.68 9.23 -80.99
C SER A 411 -10.57 9.18 -79.47
N SER A 412 -9.51 8.59 -78.92
CA SER A 412 -9.23 8.60 -77.47
C SER A 412 -8.99 10.02 -76.95
N TYR A 413 -8.24 10.86 -77.68
CA TYR A 413 -8.08 12.27 -77.35
C TYR A 413 -9.43 13.03 -77.37
N HIS A 414 -10.28 12.80 -78.37
CA HIS A 414 -11.60 13.45 -78.41
C HIS A 414 -12.59 12.88 -77.39
N GLN A 415 -12.50 11.60 -77.04
CA GLN A 415 -13.27 10.98 -75.96
C GLN A 415 -12.88 11.55 -74.59
N THR A 416 -11.58 11.68 -74.31
CA THR A 416 -11.09 12.33 -73.09
C THR A 416 -11.47 13.81 -73.05
N THR A 417 -11.39 14.52 -74.19
CA THR A 417 -11.85 15.92 -74.28
C THR A 417 -13.37 16.04 -74.09
N LYS A 418 -14.16 15.12 -74.64
CA LYS A 418 -15.61 15.04 -74.42
C LYS A 418 -15.92 14.86 -72.93
N ALA A 419 -15.30 13.88 -72.28
CA ALA A 419 -15.47 13.66 -70.84
C ALA A 419 -15.06 14.88 -69.99
N GLN A 420 -14.01 15.60 -70.37
CA GLN A 420 -13.61 16.83 -69.70
C GLN A 420 -14.63 17.97 -69.86
N VAL A 421 -15.24 18.10 -71.05
CA VAL A 421 -16.27 19.10 -71.31
C VAL A 421 -17.58 18.73 -70.62
N GLU A 422 -17.99 17.46 -70.65
CA GLU A 422 -19.15 16.94 -69.89
C GLU A 422 -18.99 17.22 -68.40
N LYS A 423 -17.82 16.94 -67.81
CA LYS A 423 -17.53 17.27 -66.40
C LYS A 423 -17.60 18.77 -66.10
N LYS A 424 -17.25 19.64 -67.05
CA LYS A 424 -17.38 21.10 -66.89
C LYS A 424 -18.84 21.53 -66.98
N ILE A 425 -19.63 20.90 -67.85
CA ILE A 425 -21.06 21.12 -67.97
C ILE A 425 -21.76 20.69 -66.68
N ASP A 426 -21.43 19.51 -66.14
CA ASP A 426 -21.98 19.03 -64.87
C ASP A 426 -21.70 20.00 -63.73
N LYS A 427 -20.44 20.46 -63.58
CA LYS A 427 -20.09 21.48 -62.59
C LYS A 427 -20.87 22.79 -62.74
N LEU A 428 -21.08 23.25 -63.98
CA LEU A 428 -21.90 24.44 -64.22
C LEU A 428 -23.35 24.23 -63.81
N PHE A 429 -23.90 23.03 -64.02
CA PHE A 429 -25.25 22.72 -63.57
C PHE A 429 -25.33 22.62 -62.04
N ASP A 430 -24.31 22.13 -61.35
CA ASP A 430 -24.24 22.19 -59.89
C ASP A 430 -24.23 23.65 -59.39
N GLU A 431 -23.48 24.53 -60.05
CA GLU A 431 -23.47 25.98 -59.77
C GLU A 431 -24.83 26.64 -60.05
N MET A 432 -25.53 26.21 -61.11
CA MET A 432 -26.90 26.67 -61.40
C MET A 432 -27.90 26.17 -60.36
N THR A 433 -27.80 24.91 -59.93
CA THR A 433 -28.64 24.33 -58.87
C THR A 433 -28.48 25.11 -57.58
N ALA A 434 -27.25 25.45 -57.19
CA ALA A 434 -26.99 26.29 -56.03
C ALA A 434 -27.62 27.70 -56.17
N LEU A 435 -27.52 28.31 -57.36
CA LEU A 435 -28.12 29.62 -57.63
C LEU A 435 -29.66 29.59 -57.61
N VAL A 436 -30.27 28.50 -58.09
CA VAL A 436 -31.73 28.31 -58.07
C VAL A 436 -32.23 28.22 -56.63
N LEU A 437 -31.54 27.44 -55.80
CA LEU A 437 -31.88 27.31 -54.38
C LEU A 437 -31.75 28.62 -53.60
N ASP A 438 -30.88 29.53 -54.02
CA ASP A 438 -30.63 30.83 -53.38
C ASP A 438 -31.57 31.94 -53.86
N LYS A 439 -31.86 32.02 -55.17
CA LYS A 439 -32.50 33.21 -55.79
C LYS A 439 -33.76 32.95 -56.58
N TYR A 440 -34.04 31.71 -56.99
CA TYR A 440 -35.12 31.39 -57.92
C TYR A 440 -36.09 30.36 -57.31
N HIS A 441 -36.65 30.70 -56.14
CA HIS A 441 -37.57 29.82 -55.41
C HIS A 441 -38.86 29.47 -56.17
N ASP A 442 -39.25 30.27 -57.16
CA ASP A 442 -40.48 30.08 -57.94
C ASP A 442 -40.34 29.06 -59.09
N TYR A 443 -39.12 28.60 -59.41
CA TYR A 443 -38.88 27.70 -60.55
C TYR A 443 -39.51 26.31 -60.34
N GLU A 444 -39.26 25.70 -59.19
CA GLU A 444 -39.84 24.42 -58.76
C GLU A 444 -40.07 24.48 -57.24
N PRO A 445 -41.11 25.20 -56.77
CA PRO A 445 -41.22 25.63 -55.39
C PRO A 445 -41.31 24.47 -54.39
N ASN A 446 -41.98 23.39 -54.76
CA ASN A 446 -42.12 22.21 -53.89
C ASN A 446 -40.77 21.51 -53.67
N LEU A 447 -40.00 21.28 -54.72
CA LEU A 447 -38.69 20.61 -54.64
C LEU A 447 -37.67 21.49 -53.91
N ILE A 448 -37.68 22.80 -54.17
CA ILE A 448 -36.81 23.77 -53.49
C ILE A 448 -37.13 23.82 -51.99
N GLN A 449 -38.41 23.85 -51.62
CA GLN A 449 -38.83 23.81 -50.21
C GLN A 449 -38.43 22.50 -49.52
N GLU A 450 -38.54 21.36 -50.22
CA GLU A 450 -38.15 20.05 -49.71
C GLU A 450 -36.63 19.94 -49.48
N ILE A 451 -35.81 20.48 -50.40
CA ILE A 451 -34.35 20.60 -50.23
C ILE A 451 -34.00 21.47 -49.02
N HIS A 452 -34.63 22.64 -48.88
CA HIS A 452 -34.40 23.51 -47.72
C HIS A 452 -34.79 22.86 -46.40
N ARG A 453 -35.92 22.15 -46.37
CA ARG A 453 -36.35 21.37 -45.20
C ARG A 453 -35.33 20.27 -44.85
N SER A 454 -34.88 19.53 -45.85
CA SER A 454 -33.88 18.46 -45.66
C SER A 454 -32.53 19.03 -45.17
N ASN A 455 -32.11 20.19 -45.68
CA ASN A 455 -30.92 20.89 -45.19
C ASN A 455 -31.04 21.33 -43.73
N ALA A 456 -32.21 21.84 -43.32
CA ALA A 456 -32.47 22.19 -41.92
C ALA A 456 -32.41 20.94 -41.03
N GLU A 457 -33.02 19.84 -41.46
CA GLU A 457 -32.99 18.55 -40.76
C GLU A 457 -31.55 18.01 -40.61
N LEU A 458 -30.73 18.07 -41.66
CA LEU A 458 -29.32 17.71 -41.60
C LEU A 458 -28.53 18.56 -40.60
N SER A 459 -28.81 19.86 -40.53
CA SER A 459 -28.20 20.76 -39.56
C SER A 459 -28.55 20.36 -38.12
N GLU A 460 -29.82 20.09 -37.85
CA GLU A 460 -30.32 19.65 -36.55
C GLU A 460 -29.73 18.29 -36.14
N LEU A 461 -29.72 17.32 -37.04
CA LEU A 461 -29.10 16.01 -36.81
C LEU A 461 -27.60 16.11 -36.53
N ASN A 462 -26.89 17.01 -37.22
CA ASN A 462 -25.48 17.25 -36.96
C ASN A 462 -25.24 17.87 -35.57
N LEU A 463 -26.09 18.80 -35.13
CA LEU A 463 -26.02 19.36 -33.77
C LEU A 463 -26.28 18.27 -32.72
N ASN A 464 -27.30 17.43 -32.92
CA ASN A 464 -27.60 16.32 -32.02
C ASN A 464 -26.42 15.33 -31.91
N LYS A 465 -25.82 14.95 -33.03
CA LYS A 465 -24.60 14.11 -33.04
C LYS A 465 -23.47 14.73 -32.23
N GLN A 466 -23.21 16.02 -32.40
CA GLN A 466 -22.17 16.73 -31.62
C GLN A 466 -22.50 16.76 -30.12
N GLU A 467 -23.77 16.91 -29.75
CA GLU A 467 -24.20 16.85 -28.35
C GLU A 467 -23.97 15.46 -27.73
N ILE A 468 -24.36 14.39 -28.44
CA ILE A 468 -24.13 13.01 -28.01
C ILE A 468 -22.61 12.76 -27.86
N GLN A 469 -21.81 13.21 -28.83
CA GLN A 469 -20.35 13.09 -28.78
C GLN A 469 -19.76 13.76 -27.53
N ARG A 470 -20.19 14.98 -27.21
CA ARG A 470 -19.78 15.69 -25.98
C ARG A 470 -20.19 14.95 -24.71
N LYS A 471 -21.38 14.33 -24.69
CA LYS A 471 -21.83 13.50 -23.56
C LYS A 471 -20.94 12.25 -23.40
N ILE A 472 -20.59 11.59 -24.51
CA ILE A 472 -19.66 10.45 -24.53
C ILE A 472 -18.29 10.85 -23.96
N GLU A 473 -17.73 11.97 -24.41
CA GLU A 473 -16.45 12.48 -23.92
C GLU A 473 -16.50 12.72 -22.41
N LYS A 474 -17.54 13.42 -21.92
CA LYS A 474 -17.74 13.69 -20.49
C LYS A 474 -17.90 12.42 -19.65
N PHE A 475 -18.64 11.43 -20.14
CA PHE A 475 -18.79 10.14 -19.45
C PHE A 475 -17.48 9.34 -19.45
N THR A 476 -16.72 9.42 -20.55
CA THR A 476 -15.41 8.77 -20.67
C THR A 476 -14.41 9.37 -19.69
N GLU A 477 -14.37 10.69 -19.56
CA GLU A 477 -13.55 11.41 -18.58
C GLU A 477 -13.92 11.02 -17.14
N LYS A 478 -15.22 11.07 -16.80
CA LYS A 478 -15.71 10.63 -15.48
C LYS A 478 -15.35 9.18 -15.16
N LEU A 479 -15.47 8.28 -16.14
CA LEU A 479 -15.10 6.88 -15.97
C LEU A 479 -13.60 6.72 -15.72
N ALA A 480 -12.77 7.46 -16.45
CA ALA A 480 -11.31 7.45 -16.25
C ALA A 480 -10.92 7.98 -14.86
N GLU A 481 -11.55 9.06 -14.40
CA GLU A 481 -11.30 9.63 -13.08
C GLU A 481 -11.71 8.67 -11.95
N VAL A 482 -12.92 8.09 -12.02
CA VAL A 482 -13.36 7.11 -11.00
C VAL A 482 -12.47 5.86 -10.98
N ARG A 483 -11.96 5.41 -12.14
CA ARG A 483 -10.99 4.30 -12.19
C ARG A 483 -9.67 4.65 -11.52
N LYS A 484 -9.18 5.87 -11.73
CA LYS A 484 -7.96 6.36 -11.08
C LYS A 484 -8.14 6.43 -9.56
N GLN A 485 -9.26 6.97 -9.10
CA GLN A 485 -9.60 7.04 -7.68
C GLN A 485 -9.75 5.66 -7.05
N GLU A 486 -10.41 4.71 -7.74
CA GLU A 486 -10.51 3.32 -7.27
C GLU A 486 -9.11 2.68 -7.11
N LYS A 487 -8.23 2.87 -8.09
CA LYS A 487 -6.86 2.34 -8.05
C LYS A 487 -6.08 2.93 -6.87
N GLN A 488 -6.18 4.24 -6.65
CA GLN A 488 -5.54 4.90 -5.50
C GLN A 488 -6.08 4.37 -4.18
N MET A 489 -7.40 4.21 -4.05
CA MET A 489 -8.04 3.67 -2.85
C MET A 489 -7.62 2.22 -2.58
N ARG A 490 -7.51 1.38 -3.63
CA ARG A 490 -7.01 0.01 -3.50
C ARG A 490 -5.54 -0.05 -3.03
N SER A 491 -4.72 0.91 -3.47
CA SER A 491 -3.34 1.04 -2.96
C SER A 491 -3.33 1.40 -1.48
N ALA A 492 -4.15 2.37 -1.06
CA ALA A 492 -4.28 2.77 0.33
C ALA A 492 -4.79 1.62 1.23
N ILE A 493 -5.73 0.81 0.73
CA ILE A 493 -6.19 -0.42 1.40
C ILE A 493 -5.02 -1.40 1.57
N ALA A 494 -4.24 -1.67 0.53
CA ALA A 494 -3.10 -2.58 0.62
C ALA A 494 -2.02 -2.08 1.59
N GLU A 495 -1.78 -0.77 1.64
CA GLU A 495 -0.88 -0.15 2.60
C GLU A 495 -1.41 -0.28 4.04
N ALA A 496 -2.71 -0.05 4.26
CA ALA A 496 -3.34 -0.23 5.56
C ALA A 496 -3.28 -1.69 6.05
N GLU A 497 -3.49 -2.66 5.15
CA GLU A 497 -3.35 -4.10 5.42
C GLU A 497 -1.92 -4.51 5.73
N LYS A 498 -0.94 -3.88 5.07
CA LYS A 498 0.48 -4.12 5.34
C LYS A 498 0.89 -3.56 6.70
N ARG A 499 0.40 -2.37 7.06
CA ARG A 499 0.70 -1.70 8.34
C ARG A 499 0.02 -2.40 9.52
N THR A 500 -1.21 -2.87 9.34
CA THR A 500 -2.03 -3.40 10.44
C THR A 500 -2.21 -4.91 10.27
N HIS A 501 -1.38 -5.68 10.99
CA HIS A 501 -1.44 -7.14 10.93
C HIS A 501 -2.85 -7.66 11.28
N GLY A 502 -3.35 -8.64 10.51
CA GLY A 502 -4.67 -9.25 10.73
C GLY A 502 -5.89 -8.43 10.28
N LEU A 503 -5.72 -7.17 9.86
CA LEU A 503 -6.84 -6.26 9.53
C LEU A 503 -7.81 -6.84 8.48
N ALA A 504 -7.29 -7.34 7.36
CA ALA A 504 -8.12 -7.92 6.29
C ALA A 504 -8.83 -9.22 6.71
N GLN A 505 -8.16 -10.06 7.51
CA GLN A 505 -8.71 -11.33 7.98
C GLN A 505 -9.87 -11.09 8.95
N LEU A 506 -9.68 -10.15 9.89
CA LEU A 506 -10.69 -9.77 10.86
C LEU A 506 -11.90 -9.11 10.20
N TYR A 507 -11.69 -8.21 9.23
CA TYR A 507 -12.81 -7.66 8.49
C TYR A 507 -13.64 -8.74 7.79
N LYS A 508 -13.00 -9.72 7.14
CA LYS A 508 -13.72 -10.84 6.51
C LYS A 508 -14.54 -11.63 7.53
N SER A 509 -13.95 -11.97 8.68
CA SER A 509 -14.64 -12.68 9.76
C SER A 509 -15.84 -11.90 10.28
N GLU A 510 -15.72 -10.59 10.49
CA GLU A 510 -16.85 -9.76 10.93
C GLU A 510 -17.98 -9.70 9.90
N MET A 511 -17.66 -9.55 8.61
CA MET A 511 -18.68 -9.59 7.56
C MET A 511 -19.37 -10.95 7.44
N GLU A 512 -18.68 -12.05 7.73
CA GLU A 512 -19.27 -13.40 7.77
C GLU A 512 -20.21 -13.57 8.97
N LYS A 513 -19.85 -13.03 10.14
CA LYS A 513 -20.73 -13.01 11.33
C LYS A 513 -21.98 -12.16 11.12
N GLU A 514 -21.84 -10.97 10.55
CA GLU A 514 -22.99 -10.12 10.21
C GLU A 514 -23.95 -10.89 9.28
N ARG A 515 -23.43 -11.54 8.23
CA ARG A 515 -24.27 -12.35 7.31
C ARG A 515 -24.97 -13.51 8.00
N THR A 516 -24.31 -14.20 8.92
CA THR A 516 -24.90 -15.35 9.63
C THR A 516 -25.90 -14.93 10.70
N SER A 517 -25.71 -13.79 11.36
CA SER A 517 -26.69 -13.20 12.28
C SER A 517 -28.00 -12.87 11.56
N TYR A 518 -27.92 -12.25 10.37
CA TYR A 518 -29.10 -11.93 9.56
C TYR A 518 -29.87 -13.16 9.07
N VAL A 519 -29.21 -14.31 8.88
CA VAL A 519 -29.86 -15.56 8.45
C VAL A 519 -30.52 -16.29 9.62
N ASN A 520 -30.06 -16.09 10.85
CA ASN A 520 -30.64 -16.69 12.05
C ASN A 520 -31.80 -15.85 12.65
N GLU A 521 -31.99 -14.62 12.18
CA GLU A 521 -33.09 -13.71 12.58
C GLU A 521 -34.27 -13.72 11.59
N LEU A 522 -34.19 -14.51 10.51
CA LEU A 522 -35.25 -14.77 9.53
C LEU A 522 -35.79 -16.20 9.71
#